data_AF-A0A0C2FXQ2-F1
#
_entry.id   AF-A0A0C2FXQ2-F1
#
_cell.length_a   1.000
_cell.length_b   1.000
_cell.length_c   1.000
_cell.angle_alpha   90.00
_cell.angle_beta   90.00
_cell.angle_gamma   90.00
#
_symmetry.space_group_name_H-M   'P 1'
#
loop_
_entity.id
_entity.type
_entity.pdbx_description
1 polymer ?
#
loop_
_entity_poly.entity_id
_entity_poly.type
_entity_poly.pdbx_seq_one_letter_code
_entity_poly.pdbx_strand_id
1 'polypeptide(L)'
;MERLGKPYVYTVDINDERALTDAIKSALKEKPIPFVPEEFTPQGMLIRVNMLVSRDLCSNISVWPPPTALQSILAASEQSCEKACEVAGLVCEPSFFPLVNSADVLENLVGCAHGSLSNSTAPHAPYHCTLQSSSLMFSCASRPPPGS
;
A
#
# COMPACT_ATOMS: atom_id res chain seq x y z
N MET A 1 0.91 -9.11 -1.85
CA MET A 1 -0.10 -10.10 -2.27
C MET A 1 0.30 -10.57 -3.65
N GLU A 2 0.46 -11.87 -3.85
CA GLU A 2 0.87 -12.37 -5.15
C GLU A 2 -0.25 -12.08 -6.17
N ARG A 3 0.05 -11.21 -7.13
CA ARG A 3 -0.88 -10.90 -8.22
C ARG A 3 -0.74 -11.99 -9.27
N LEU A 4 -1.74 -12.87 -9.34
CA LEU A 4 -1.83 -13.83 -10.43
C LEU A 4 -2.05 -13.08 -11.75
N GLY A 5 -1.22 -13.41 -12.73
CA GLY A 5 -1.36 -12.96 -14.11
C GLY A 5 -1.39 -14.15 -15.06
N LYS A 6 -1.07 -13.90 -16.33
CA LYS A 6 -0.88 -14.98 -17.31
C LYS A 6 0.18 -15.96 -16.79
N PRO A 7 0.01 -17.28 -16.97
CA PRO A 7 -1.04 -17.94 -17.76
C PRO A 7 -2.35 -18.23 -17.00
N TYR A 8 -2.42 -17.95 -15.69
CA TYR A 8 -3.58 -18.30 -14.85
C TYR A 8 -4.75 -17.32 -15.00
N VAL A 9 -4.46 -16.04 -15.20
CA VAL A 9 -5.46 -14.96 -15.28
C VAL A 9 -5.17 -14.08 -16.49
N TYR A 10 -6.18 -13.88 -17.34
CA TYR A 10 -6.14 -12.96 -18.48
C TYR A 10 -7.09 -11.78 -18.20
N THR A 11 -6.52 -10.62 -17.91
CA THR A 11 -7.29 -9.37 -17.80
C THR A 11 -7.37 -8.73 -19.19
N VAL A 12 -8.58 -8.62 -19.73
CA VAL A 12 -8.87 -8.02 -21.05
C VAL A 12 -10.08 -7.11 -20.95
N ASP A 13 -10.12 -6.06 -21.78
CA ASP A 13 -11.36 -5.30 -21.99
C ASP A 13 -12.32 -6.16 -22.80
N ILE A 14 -13.52 -6.39 -22.27
CA ILE A 14 -14.55 -7.20 -22.92
C ILE A 14 -15.06 -6.57 -24.23
N ASN A 15 -14.88 -5.27 -24.41
CA ASN A 15 -15.29 -4.55 -25.61
C ASN A 15 -14.24 -4.61 -26.73
N ASP A 16 -13.01 -5.04 -26.44
CA ASP A 16 -11.97 -5.27 -27.46
C ASP A 16 -12.02 -6.73 -27.93
N GLU A 17 -12.83 -6.97 -28.97
CA GLU A 17 -13.05 -8.31 -29.54
C GLU A 17 -11.74 -8.98 -29.98
N ARG A 18 -10.76 -8.20 -30.47
CA ARG A 18 -9.45 -8.73 -30.89
C ARG A 18 -8.66 -9.20 -29.69
N ALA A 19 -8.52 -8.35 -28.66
CA ALA A 19 -7.81 -8.70 -27.44
C ALA A 19 -8.44 -9.91 -26.73
N LEU A 20 -9.77 -9.99 -26.71
CA LEU A 20 -10.50 -11.12 -26.15
C LEU A 20 -10.23 -12.41 -26.93
N THR A 21 -10.34 -12.37 -28.26
CA THR A 21 -10.07 -13.53 -29.12
C THR A 21 -8.63 -14.03 -28.96
N ASP A 22 -7.66 -13.12 -28.89
CA ASP A 22 -6.26 -13.47 -28.72
C ASP A 22 -5.97 -14.05 -27.33
N ALA A 23 -6.62 -13.54 -26.28
CA ALA A 23 -6.53 -14.11 -24.94
C ALA A 23 -7.09 -15.53 -24.88
N ILE A 24 -8.25 -15.80 -25.48
CA ILE A 24 -8.84 -17.16 -25.56
C ILE A 24 -7.91 -18.11 -26.31
N LYS A 25 -7.42 -17.70 -27.49
CA LYS A 25 -6.47 -18.51 -28.28
C LYS A 25 -5.19 -18.81 -27.52
N SER A 26 -4.69 -17.85 -26.74
CA SER A 26 -3.51 -18.04 -25.90
C SER A 26 -3.80 -19.04 -24.78
N ALA A 27 -4.90 -18.84 -24.03
CA ALA A 27 -5.30 -19.71 -22.93
C ALA A 27 -5.51 -21.17 -23.35
N LEU A 28 -6.06 -21.42 -24.54
CA LEU A 28 -6.24 -22.78 -25.08
C LEU A 28 -4.92 -23.49 -25.43
N LYS A 29 -3.86 -22.74 -25.72
CA LYS A 29 -2.53 -23.29 -26.03
C LYS A 29 -1.72 -23.57 -24.77
N GLU A 30 -1.90 -22.75 -23.75
CA GLU A 30 -1.19 -22.90 -22.49
C GLU A 30 -1.60 -24.18 -21.75
N LYS A 31 -0.64 -24.82 -21.07
CA LYS A 31 -0.88 -25.95 -20.17
C LYS A 31 -0.24 -25.65 -18.82
N PRO A 32 -0.79 -24.71 -18.05
CA PRO A 32 -0.17 -24.28 -16.81
C PRO A 32 -0.26 -25.38 -15.75
N ILE A 33 0.75 -25.45 -14.90
CA ILE A 33 0.74 -26.32 -13.72
C ILE A 33 -0.21 -25.68 -12.70
N PRO A 34 -1.17 -26.43 -12.10
CA PRO A 34 -2.04 -25.88 -11.06
C PRO A 34 -1.24 -25.16 -9.98
N PHE A 35 -1.64 -23.93 -9.66
CA PHE A 35 -0.94 -23.06 -8.72
C PHE A 35 -1.94 -22.43 -7.75
N VAL A 36 -1.55 -22.38 -6.49
CA VAL A 36 -2.27 -21.71 -5.41
C VAL A 36 -1.23 -20.89 -4.64
N PRO A 37 -1.37 -19.56 -4.55
CA PRO A 37 -0.48 -18.73 -3.73
C PRO A 37 -0.49 -19.18 -2.28
N GLU A 38 0.66 -19.07 -1.61
CA GLU A 38 0.82 -19.57 -0.24
C GLU A 38 -0.19 -18.95 0.72
N GLU A 39 -0.54 -17.66 0.56
CA GLU A 39 -1.52 -16.97 1.41
C GLU A 39 -2.95 -17.56 1.35
N PHE A 40 -3.22 -18.44 0.38
CA PHE A 40 -4.49 -19.16 0.20
C PHE A 40 -4.39 -20.65 0.50
N THR A 41 -3.22 -21.18 0.89
CA THR A 41 -3.10 -22.56 1.37
C THR A 41 -3.57 -22.67 2.83
N PRO A 42 -3.94 -23.87 3.31
CA PRO A 42 -4.23 -24.08 4.73
C PRO A 42 -3.08 -23.65 5.66
N GLN A 43 -1.83 -23.92 5.24
CA GLN A 43 -0.63 -23.53 5.98
C GLN A 43 -0.48 -22.00 6.03
N GLY A 44 -0.54 -21.31 4.90
CA GLY A 44 -0.44 -19.85 4.87
C GLY A 44 -1.58 -19.16 5.62
N MET A 45 -2.79 -19.72 5.60
CA MET A 45 -3.89 -19.25 6.43
C MET A 45 -3.58 -19.38 7.93
N LEU A 46 -3.05 -20.53 8.37
CA LEU A 46 -2.66 -20.71 9.77
C LEU A 46 -1.54 -19.75 10.20
N ILE A 47 -0.56 -19.49 9.33
CA ILE A 47 0.47 -18.47 9.57
C ILE A 47 -0.18 -17.10 9.76
N ARG A 48 -1.09 -16.69 8.86
CA ARG A 48 -1.79 -15.41 8.94
C ARG A 48 -2.62 -15.29 10.22
N VAL A 49 -3.39 -16.31 10.56
CA VAL A 49 -4.22 -16.32 11.78
C VAL A 49 -3.34 -16.25 13.03
N ASN A 50 -2.25 -17.01 13.09
CA ASN A 50 -1.32 -16.98 14.22
C ASN A 50 -0.74 -15.57 14.43
N MET A 51 -0.36 -14.90 13.33
CA MET A 51 0.10 -13.51 13.39
C MET A 51 -1.00 -12.58 13.91
N LEU A 52 -2.23 -12.68 13.39
CA LEU A 52 -3.34 -11.82 13.81
C LEU A 52 -3.74 -12.02 15.28
N VAL A 53 -3.78 -13.26 15.76
CA VAL A 53 -4.08 -13.57 17.17
C VAL A 53 -3.01 -12.99 18.10
N SER A 54 -1.77 -12.89 17.64
CA SER A 54 -0.65 -12.33 18.41
C SER A 54 -0.58 -10.79 18.35
N ARG A 55 -1.41 -10.13 17.53
CA ARG A 55 -1.41 -8.66 17.43
C ARG A 55 -2.18 -8.05 18.59
N ASP A 56 -1.53 -7.12 19.28
CA ASP A 56 -2.20 -6.28 20.27
C ASP A 56 -2.96 -5.15 19.56
N LEU A 57 -4.28 -5.15 19.72
CA LEU A 57 -5.20 -4.12 19.23
C LEU A 57 -5.80 -3.29 20.38
N CYS A 58 -5.51 -3.66 21.63
CA CYS A 58 -6.07 -3.04 22.82
C CYS A 58 -5.19 -1.88 23.32
N SER A 59 -3.88 -1.93 23.03
CA SER A 59 -2.99 -0.81 23.31
C SER A 59 -3.02 0.24 22.18
N ASN A 60 -2.80 1.49 22.55
CA ASN A 60 -2.68 2.60 21.60
C ASN A 60 -1.35 2.61 20.83
N ILE A 61 -0.46 1.63 21.09
CA ILE A 61 0.88 1.54 20.50
C ILE A 61 1.00 0.19 19.81
N SER A 62 0.86 0.16 18.49
CA SER A 62 1.09 -1.07 17.74
C SER A 62 2.60 -1.28 17.56
N VAL A 63 3.12 -2.34 18.16
CA VAL A 63 4.51 -2.82 17.98
C VAL A 63 4.66 -3.70 16.74
N TRP A 64 3.57 -3.91 15.99
CA TRP A 64 3.55 -4.72 14.78
C TRP A 64 2.89 -3.99 13.61
N PRO A 65 3.51 -3.96 12.41
CA PRO A 65 4.82 -4.54 12.10
C PRO A 65 5.96 -3.81 12.84
N PRO A 66 7.16 -4.42 12.96
CA PRO A 66 8.27 -3.78 13.67
C PRO A 66 8.69 -2.50 12.92
N PRO A 67 9.04 -1.40 13.62
CA PRO A 67 9.47 -0.15 12.99
C PRO A 67 10.65 -0.30 12.02
N THR A 68 11.48 -1.33 12.19
CA THR A 68 12.59 -1.66 11.28
C THR A 68 12.13 -2.10 9.89
N ALA A 69 10.86 -2.47 9.72
CA ALA A 69 10.28 -2.77 8.41
C ALA A 69 9.78 -1.53 7.66
N LEU A 70 9.79 -0.35 8.30
CA LEU A 70 9.39 0.91 7.66
C LEU A 70 10.38 1.27 6.55
N GLN A 71 9.83 1.47 5.35
CA GLN A 71 10.52 2.10 4.22
C GLN A 71 9.69 3.30 3.79
N SER A 72 10.20 4.51 4.00
CA SER A 72 9.52 5.75 3.60
C SER A 72 9.66 5.97 2.10
N ILE A 73 8.54 6.27 1.45
CA ILE A 73 8.47 6.63 0.02
C ILE A 73 7.72 7.95 -0.09
N LEU A 74 8.25 8.86 -0.91
CA LEU A 74 7.54 10.05 -1.33
C LEU A 74 6.71 9.73 -2.57
N ALA A 75 5.39 9.87 -2.45
CA ALA A 75 4.47 9.69 -3.57
C ALA A 75 4.62 10.85 -4.56
N ALA A 76 4.41 10.58 -5.85
CA ALA A 76 4.32 11.64 -6.85
C ALA A 76 3.05 12.50 -6.63
N SER A 77 2.99 13.67 -7.26
CA SER A 77 1.80 14.54 -7.19
C SER A 77 0.55 13.77 -7.65
N GLU A 78 -0.56 13.98 -6.94
CA GLU A 78 -1.85 13.27 -7.13
C GLU A 78 -1.81 11.74 -6.98
N GLN A 79 -0.70 11.17 -6.49
CA GLN A 79 -0.57 9.73 -6.24
C GLN A 79 -0.91 9.41 -4.78
N SER A 80 -1.61 8.29 -4.55
CA SER A 80 -1.84 7.77 -3.20
C SER A 80 -0.61 7.01 -2.68
N CYS A 81 -0.45 6.93 -1.35
CA CYS A 81 0.61 6.12 -0.74
C CYS A 81 0.50 4.65 -1.15
N GLU A 82 -0.72 4.11 -1.27
CA GLU A 82 -0.96 2.76 -1.78
C GLU A 82 -0.32 2.54 -3.14
N LYS A 83 -0.54 3.45 -4.10
CA LYS A 83 0.01 3.30 -5.44
C LYS A 83 1.52 3.53 -5.47
N ALA A 84 2.03 4.46 -4.67
CA ALA A 84 3.46 4.72 -4.56
C ALA A 84 4.21 3.49 -4.01
N CYS A 85 3.71 2.89 -2.92
CA CYS A 85 4.25 1.65 -2.38
C CYS A 85 4.16 0.51 -3.38
N GLU A 86 3.01 0.34 -4.05
CA GLU A 86 2.82 -0.72 -5.05
C GLU A 86 3.85 -0.64 -6.20
N VAL A 87 4.09 0.56 -6.74
CA VAL A 87 5.08 0.77 -7.81
C VAL A 87 6.50 0.43 -7.35
N ALA A 88 6.81 0.65 -6.08
CA ALA A 88 8.08 0.26 -5.47
C ALA A 88 8.13 -1.23 -5.04
N GLY A 89 7.10 -2.03 -5.32
CA GLY A 89 7.03 -3.43 -4.90
C GLY A 89 6.77 -3.63 -3.40
N LEU A 90 6.25 -2.60 -2.72
CA LEU A 90 5.89 -2.59 -1.30
C LEU A 90 4.36 -2.57 -1.11
N VAL A 91 3.93 -2.65 0.15
CA VAL A 91 2.54 -2.46 0.58
C VAL A 91 2.50 -1.29 1.56
N CYS A 92 1.54 -0.38 1.40
CA CYS A 92 1.36 0.71 2.36
C CYS A 92 0.86 0.15 3.69
N GLU A 93 1.57 0.44 4.78
CA GLU A 93 1.23 0.01 6.14
C GLU A 93 0.77 1.22 6.98
N PRO A 94 -0.54 1.35 7.27
CA PRO A 94 -1.06 2.48 8.03
C PRO A 94 -0.51 2.62 9.45
N SER A 95 -0.08 1.53 10.10
CA SER A 95 0.44 1.60 11.46
C SER A 95 1.74 2.39 11.57
N PHE A 96 2.43 2.64 10.45
CA PHE A 96 3.65 3.44 10.42
C PHE A 96 3.43 4.93 10.23
N PHE A 97 2.21 5.40 9.95
CA PHE A 97 1.97 6.83 9.78
C PHE A 97 2.37 7.69 10.99
N PRO A 98 2.15 7.26 12.25
CA PRO A 98 2.65 8.00 13.41
C PRO A 98 4.18 8.18 13.43
N LEU A 99 4.94 7.25 12.84
CA LEU A 99 6.41 7.30 12.80
C LEU A 99 6.92 8.31 11.78
N VAL A 100 6.16 8.55 10.70
CA VAL A 100 6.52 9.52 9.65
C VAL A 100 5.85 10.88 9.83
N ASN A 101 4.90 10.99 10.76
CA ASN A 101 4.21 12.23 11.11
C ASN A 101 4.97 13.03 12.18
N SER A 102 6.23 13.37 11.91
CA SER A 102 7.05 14.22 12.79
C SER A 102 7.75 15.32 12.00
N ALA A 103 8.01 16.44 12.67
CA ALA A 103 8.70 17.57 12.08
C ALA A 103 10.11 17.19 11.60
N ASP A 104 10.87 16.45 12.42
CA ASP A 104 12.20 15.97 12.08
C ASP A 104 12.20 15.04 10.85
N VAL A 105 11.21 14.16 10.73
CA VAL A 105 11.12 13.25 9.57
C VAL A 105 10.79 14.02 8.31
N LEU A 106 9.87 14.98 8.36
CA LEU A 106 9.55 15.83 7.22
C LEU A 106 10.71 16.75 6.81
N GLU A 107 11.42 17.33 7.77
CA GLU A 107 12.61 18.12 7.48
C GLU A 107 13.66 17.28 6.74
N ASN A 108 13.91 16.06 7.21
CA ASN A 108 14.89 15.16 6.58
C ASN A 108 14.46 14.61 5.21
N LEU A 109 13.18 14.30 5.01
CA LEU A 109 12.69 13.67 3.77
C LEU A 109 12.37 14.69 2.67
N VAL A 110 11.79 15.83 3.02
CA VAL A 110 11.26 16.82 2.05
C VAL A 110 11.78 18.23 2.29
N GLY A 111 12.64 18.46 3.28
CA GLY A 111 13.24 19.78 3.53
C GLY A 111 12.27 20.81 4.11
N CYS A 112 11.18 20.37 4.74
CA CYS A 112 10.22 21.27 5.39
C CYS A 112 10.86 21.90 6.62
N ALA A 113 10.97 23.23 6.64
CA ALA A 113 11.41 23.93 7.84
C ALA A 113 10.36 23.77 8.96
N HIS A 114 10.82 23.62 10.20
CA HIS A 114 9.95 23.51 11.37
C HIS A 114 8.88 24.62 11.46
N GLY A 115 9.23 25.85 11.08
CA GLY A 115 8.31 27.01 11.10
C GLY A 115 7.29 27.05 9.95
N SER A 116 7.45 26.23 8.91
CA SER A 116 6.50 26.13 7.78
C SER A 116 5.51 24.97 7.93
N LEU A 117 5.60 24.21 9.03
CA LEU A 117 4.70 23.10 9.28
C LEU A 117 3.31 23.59 9.68
N SER A 118 2.29 22.96 9.11
CA SER A 118 0.89 23.21 9.48
C SER A 118 0.18 21.90 9.83
N ASN A 119 -0.95 22.00 10.53
CA ASN A 119 -1.76 20.83 10.85
C ASN A 119 -2.91 20.68 9.85
N SER A 120 -3.21 19.44 9.45
CA SER A 120 -4.36 19.10 8.63
C SER A 120 -5.14 17.94 9.25
N THR A 121 -6.46 17.97 9.08
CA THR A 121 -7.37 16.84 9.37
C THR A 121 -7.87 16.17 8.10
N ALA A 122 -7.40 16.62 6.93
CA ALA A 122 -7.72 15.97 5.66
C ALA A 122 -7.19 14.53 5.69
N PRO A 123 -7.86 13.57 5.03
CA PRO A 123 -7.57 12.15 5.20
C PRO A 123 -6.32 11.74 4.41
N HIS A 124 -5.15 12.30 4.72
CA HIS A 124 -3.89 12.06 4.04
C HIS A 124 -2.79 11.68 5.02
N ALA A 125 -1.79 10.98 4.51
CA ALA A 125 -0.45 11.00 5.09
C ALA A 125 0.09 12.43 5.11
N PRO A 126 1.15 12.73 5.89
CA PRO A 126 1.82 14.01 5.83
C PRO A 126 2.15 14.42 4.38
N TYR A 127 1.70 15.60 3.96
CA TYR A 127 1.84 16.10 2.59
C TYR A 127 2.14 17.60 2.60
N HIS A 128 2.96 18.11 1.67
CA HIS A 128 3.26 19.54 1.51
C HIS A 128 3.50 20.28 2.84
N CYS A 129 4.42 19.75 3.65
CA CYS A 129 4.75 20.27 4.98
C CYS A 129 3.56 20.34 5.95
N THR A 130 2.60 19.44 5.83
CA THR A 130 1.50 19.30 6.78
C THR A 130 1.65 18.04 7.63
N LEU A 131 1.40 18.18 8.93
CA LEU A 131 1.28 17.09 9.87
C LEU A 131 -0.20 16.74 10.03
N GLN A 132 -0.49 15.45 10.15
CA GLN A 132 -1.83 14.96 10.46
C GLN A 132 -2.11 15.16 11.95
N SER A 133 -3.16 15.93 12.28
CA SER A 133 -3.55 16.17 13.67
C SER A 133 -4.53 15.14 14.22
N SER A 134 -5.21 14.39 13.36
CA SER A 134 -6.13 13.31 13.73
C SER A 134 -5.57 11.96 13.32
N SER A 135 -5.18 11.13 14.29
CA SER A 135 -4.64 9.79 14.03
C SER A 135 -5.60 8.88 13.25
N LEU A 136 -6.91 9.13 13.33
CA LEU A 136 -7.93 8.39 12.60
C LEU A 136 -8.00 8.77 11.12
N MET A 137 -7.41 9.90 10.71
CA MET A 137 -7.47 10.41 9.34
C MET A 137 -6.27 9.98 8.48
N PHE A 138 -5.33 9.21 9.04
CA PHE A 138 -4.31 8.59 8.22
C PHE A 138 -4.91 7.64 7.18
N SER A 139 -4.46 7.76 5.93
CA SER A 139 -5.02 6.98 4.81
C SER A 139 -3.95 6.66 3.77
N CYS A 140 -3.85 5.38 3.41
CA CYS A 140 -3.06 4.91 2.28
C CYS A 140 -3.72 5.22 0.93
N ALA A 141 -5.06 5.26 0.88
CA ALA A 141 -5.83 5.29 -0.37
C ALA A 141 -6.04 6.71 -0.92
N SER A 142 -6.06 7.71 -0.04
CA SER A 142 -6.35 9.08 -0.42
C SER A 142 -5.24 9.69 -1.25
N ARG A 143 -5.61 10.59 -2.18
CA ARG A 143 -4.69 11.35 -3.02
C ARG A 143 -4.66 12.81 -2.56
N PRO A 144 -3.50 13.40 -2.28
CA PRO A 144 -3.42 14.82 -2.00
C PRO A 144 -3.81 15.63 -3.26
N PRO A 145 -4.34 16.85 -3.08
CA PRO A 145 -4.79 17.68 -4.20
C PRO A 145 -3.63 18.09 -5.13
N PRO A 146 -3.90 18.39 -6.41
CA PRO A 146 -2.89 18.83 -7.36
C PRO A 146 -2.24 20.16 -6.95
N GLY A 147 -0.93 20.29 -7.19
CA GLY A 147 -0.16 21.51 -6.89
C GLY A 147 0.42 21.55 -5.47
N SER A 148 0.32 20.44 -4.74
CA SER A 148 1.04 20.16 -3.49
C SER A 148 2.32 19.36 -3.75
#